data_AF-A0A5N0UKN3-F1
#
_entry.id   AF-A0A5N0UKN3-F1
#
_cell.length_a   1.000
_cell.length_b   1.000
_cell.length_c   1.000
_cell.angle_alpha   90.00
_cell.angle_beta   90.00
_cell.angle_gamma   90.00
#
_symmetry.space_group_name_H-M   'P 1'
#
loop_
_entity.id
_entity.type
_entity.pdbx_description
1 polymer ?
#
loop_
_entity_poly.entity_id
_entity_poly.type
_entity_poly.pdbx_seq_one_letter_code
_entity_poly.pdbx_strand_id
1 'polypeptide(L)' 'MTEVVKTLLAEAKLPASDEEVAVYAAAYEAQRAAVDALYEVPAARYVDPALRFRAAARIEDWA' A
#
# COMPACT_ATOMS: atom_id res chain seq x y z
N MET A 1 -10.06 -10.36 10.83
CA MET A 1 -9.05 -9.40 10.31
C MET A 1 -7.77 -9.44 11.13
N THR A 2 -7.84 -9.38 12.46
CA THR A 2 -6.68 -9.44 13.37
C THR A 2 -5.70 -10.58 13.07
N GLU A 3 -6.18 -11.83 12.95
CA GLU A 3 -5.29 -12.97 12.63
C GLU A 3 -4.60 -12.84 11.27
N VAL A 4 -5.29 -12.30 10.27
CA VAL A 4 -4.71 -12.06 8.94
C VAL A 4 -3.59 -11.03 9.03
N VAL A 5 -3.81 -9.93 9.77
CA VAL A 5 -2.78 -8.90 9.99
C VAL A 5 -1.57 -9.49 10.71
N LYS A 6 -1.78 -10.31 11.76
CA LYS A 6 -0.68 -11.00 12.47
C LYS A 6 0.13 -11.89 11.54
N THR A 7 -0.54 -12.73 10.73
CA THR A 7 0.14 -13.59 9.76
C THR A 7 0.95 -12.78 8.76
N LEU A 8 0.38 -11.72 8.18
CA LEU A 8 1.08 -10.91 7.19
C LEU A 8 2.31 -10.19 7.77
N LEU A 9 2.20 -9.63 8.98
CA LEU A 9 3.32 -8.99 9.65
C LEU A 9 4.42 -9.99 10.03
N ALA A 10 4.04 -11.20 10.45
CA ALA A 10 4.99 -12.27 10.74
C ALA A 10 5.77 -12.71 9.47
N GLU A 11 5.08 -12.91 8.34
CA GLU A 11 5.72 -13.25 7.06
C GLU A 11 6.65 -12.13 6.56
N ALA A 12 6.25 -10.86 6.78
CA ALA A 12 7.08 -9.69 6.47
C ALA A 12 8.24 -9.48 7.47
N LYS A 13 8.32 -10.29 8.53
CA LYS A 13 9.29 -10.17 9.63
C LYS A 13 9.23 -8.80 10.32
N LEU A 14 8.03 -8.23 10.40
CA LEU A 14 7.76 -6.96 11.07
C LEU A 14 7.16 -7.25 12.45
N PRO A 15 7.86 -6.91 13.55
CA PRO A 15 7.29 -7.06 14.88
C PRO A 15 6.16 -6.05 15.08
N ALA A 16 5.07 -6.47 15.69
CA ALA A 16 3.98 -5.61 16.14
C ALA A 16 3.37 -6.15 17.42
N SER A 17 3.04 -5.26 18.35
CA SER A 17 2.25 -5.55 19.54
C SER A 17 0.79 -5.85 19.17
N ASP A 18 0.07 -6.51 20.08
CA ASP A 18 -1.36 -6.77 19.91
C ASP A 18 -2.18 -5.48 19.77
N GLU A 19 -1.76 -4.40 20.42
CA GLU A 19 -2.39 -3.07 20.33
C GLU A 19 -2.22 -2.49 18.91
N GLU A 20 -1.01 -2.53 18.35
CA GLU A 20 -0.76 -2.09 16.98
C GLU A 20 -1.54 -2.94 15.96
N VAL A 21 -1.58 -4.26 16.14
CA VAL A 21 -2.38 -5.15 15.28
C VAL A 21 -3.87 -4.78 15.34
N ALA A 22 -4.40 -4.48 16.52
CA ALA A 22 -5.80 -4.08 16.67
C ALA A 22 -6.10 -2.77 15.91
N VAL A 23 -5.18 -1.79 15.97
CA VAL A 23 -5.29 -0.54 15.21
C VAL A 23 -5.28 -0.80 13.70
N TYR A 24 -4.33 -1.61 13.20
CA TYR A 24 -4.27 -1.95 11.77
C TYR A 24 -5.52 -2.69 11.31
N ALA A 25 -6.02 -3.65 12.10
CA ALA A 25 -7.22 -4.39 11.77
C ALA A 25 -8.47 -3.49 11.73
N ALA A 26 -8.56 -2.49 12.62
CA ALA A 26 -9.65 -1.53 12.63
C ALA A 26 -9.58 -0.54 11.45
N ALA A 27 -8.37 -0.15 11.03
CA ALA A 27 -8.16 0.77 9.90
C ALA A 27 -8.40 0.12 8.53
N TYR A 28 -8.38 -1.21 8.44
CA TYR A 28 -8.38 -1.95 7.19
C TYR A 28 -9.58 -1.62 6.28
N GLU A 29 -10.79 -1.50 6.81
CA GLU A 29 -11.99 -1.22 5.99
C GLU A 29 -11.88 0.13 5.26
N ALA A 30 -11.39 1.16 5.95
CA ALA A 30 -11.18 2.48 5.36
C ALA A 30 -10.06 2.44 4.30
N GLN A 31 -8.96 1.72 4.60
CA GLN A 31 -7.85 1.54 3.67
C GLN A 31 -8.28 0.78 2.41
N ARG A 32 -9.07 -0.28 2.56
CA ARG A 32 -9.61 -1.06 1.45
C ARG A 32 -10.50 -0.19 0.55
N ALA A 33 -11.43 0.56 1.12
CA ALA A 33 -12.27 1.46 0.34
C ALA A 33 -11.45 2.52 -0.42
N ALA A 34 -10.40 3.06 0.20
CA ALA A 34 -9.49 4.00 -0.47
C ALA A 34 -8.72 3.35 -1.63
N VAL A 35 -8.27 2.09 -1.48
CA VAL A 35 -7.61 1.34 -2.57
C VAL A 35 -8.58 1.03 -3.70
N ASP A 36 -9.79 0.57 -3.38
CA ASP A 36 -10.82 0.27 -4.38
C ASP A 36 -11.16 1.53 -5.20
N ALA A 37 -11.25 2.70 -4.54
CA ALA A 37 -11.49 3.97 -5.22
C ALA A 37 -10.41 4.37 -6.25
N LEU A 38 -9.17 3.88 -6.11
CA LEU A 38 -8.12 4.11 -7.12
C LEU A 38 -8.40 3.37 -8.44
N TYR A 39 -9.14 2.26 -8.38
CA TYR A 39 -9.53 1.48 -9.56
C TYR A 39 -10.83 1.97 -10.20
N GLU A 40 -11.63 2.74 -9.48
CA GLU A 40 -12.87 3.37 -9.96
C GLU A 40 -12.64 4.63 -10.82
N VAL A 41 -11.44 4.77 -11.41
CA VAL A 41 -11.08 5.86 -12.33
C VAL A 41 -10.94 5.29 -13.74
N PRO A 42 -12.01 5.24 -14.55
CA PRO A 42 -11.96 4.66 -15.90
C PRO A 42 -10.87 5.28 -16.79
N ALA A 43 -10.62 6.58 -16.63
CA ALA A 43 -9.58 7.29 -17.36
C ALA A 43 -8.16 6.76 -17.05
N ALA A 44 -7.94 6.17 -15.86
CA ALA A 44 -6.66 5.60 -15.45
C ALA A 44 -6.44 4.16 -15.96
N ARG A 45 -7.43 3.53 -16.61
CA ARG A 45 -7.35 2.11 -17.01
C ARG A 45 -6.19 1.78 -17.96
N TYR A 46 -5.82 2.72 -18.81
CA TYR A 46 -4.75 2.55 -19.81
C TYR A 46 -3.63 3.58 -19.66
N VAL A 47 -3.59 4.29 -18.53
CA VAL A 47 -2.52 5.25 -18.29
C VAL A 47 -1.26 4.50 -17.88
N ASP A 48 -0.14 5.03 -18.33
CA ASP A 48 1.14 4.53 -17.89
C ASP A 48 1.35 4.81 -16.40
N PRO A 49 2.02 3.90 -15.68
CA PRO A 49 2.43 4.18 -14.31
C PRO A 49 3.23 5.47 -14.25
N ALA A 50 2.93 6.31 -13.25
CA ALA A 50 3.63 7.59 -13.05
C ALA A 50 5.15 7.39 -12.94
N LEU A 51 5.58 6.30 -12.32
CA LEU A 51 6.98 5.90 -12.24
C LEU A 51 7.26 4.76 -13.23
N ARG A 52 8.00 5.10 -14.29
CA ARG A 52 8.64 4.12 -15.17
C ARG A 52 10.10 4.00 -14.79
N PHE A 53 10.55 2.79 -14.51
CA PHE A 53 11.97 2.54 -14.40
C PHE A 53 12.65 2.81 -15.74
N ARG A 54 13.71 3.63 -15.71
CA ARG A 54 14.57 3.90 -16.86
C ARG A 54 16.00 3.72 -16.37
N ALA A 55 16.68 2.69 -16.85
CA ALA A 55 18.05 2.37 -16.42
C ALA A 55 19.05 3.53 -16.63
N ALA A 56 18.78 4.38 -17.62
CA ALA A 56 19.59 5.56 -17.92
C ALA A 56 19.10 6.84 -17.24
N ALA A 57 17.98 6.82 -16.51
CA ALA A 57 17.51 8.03 -15.83
C ALA A 57 18.53 8.47 -14.78
N ARG A 58 18.84 9.76 -14.81
CA ARG A 58 19.53 10.46 -13.73
C ARG A 58 18.47 11.10 -12.87
N ILE A 59 18.52 10.87 -11.57
CA ILE A 59 17.71 11.61 -10.61
C ILE A 59 18.35 12.99 -10.53
N GLU A 60 17.64 14.01 -11.02
CA GLU A 60 17.97 15.38 -10.69
C GLU A 60 17.43 15.68 -9.30
N ASP A 61 18.27 16.25 -8.45
CA ASP A 61 17.87 16.66 -7.11
C ASP A 61 16.78 17.74 -7.24
N TRP A 62 15.79 17.70 -6.35
CA TRP A 62 14.67 18.66 -6.37
C TRP A 62 15.17 19.99 -5.80
N ALA A 63 15.96 20.73 -6.59
CA ALA A 63 16.43 22.08 -6.26
C ALA A 63 15.29 23.10 -6.26
#